data_AF-A0A1X0RL06-F1
#
_entry.id   AF-A0A1X0RL06-F1
#
_cell.length_a   1.000
_cell.length_b   1.000
_cell.length_c   1.000
_cell.angle_alpha   90.00
_cell.angle_beta   90.00
_cell.angle_gamma   90.00
#
_symmetry.space_group_name_H-M   'P 1'
#
loop_
_entity.id
_entity.type
_entity.pdbx_description
1 polymer ?
#
loop_
_entity_poly.entity_id
_entity_poly.type
_entity_poly.pdbx_seq_one_letter_code
_entity_poly.pdbx_strand_id
1 'polypeptide(L)'
;IRNVTFRAQLFVNYLSVENKEKLNHNHLKSQNFWYAVCQLVMGEKVTNKDYVDNFVVLAFDDFKTAFGSIIYDRKRNCITGHSDSLSAACVTLATTYLNHIVENFKKRFFCYMYNKLCEIYTLGDYKKSVIYDLIHEYVWELMVDGDPKWPKGIDLVSKSRVDTMIQSLKKDLPTSPTPENLSATPGSFIPFLATTLSSVE
;
A
#
# COMPACT_ATOMS: atom_id res chain seq x y z
N ILE A 1 19.72 12.12 -4.11
CA ILE A 1 18.31 11.82 -3.78
C ILE A 1 18.18 11.15 -2.41
N ARG A 2 18.78 9.97 -2.14
CA ARG A 2 18.77 9.32 -0.79
C ARG A 2 19.00 10.27 0.38
N ASN A 3 20.05 11.11 0.30
CA ASN A 3 20.37 12.08 1.36
C ASN A 3 19.26 13.12 1.58
N VAL A 4 18.63 13.59 0.49
CA VAL A 4 17.53 14.57 0.54
C VAL A 4 16.27 13.89 1.08
N THR A 5 15.93 12.70 0.58
CA THR A 5 14.76 11.93 1.03
C THR A 5 14.86 11.55 2.51
N PHE A 6 16.02 11.08 2.96
CA PHE A 6 16.24 10.74 4.37
C PHE A 6 16.09 11.96 5.29
N ARG A 7 16.66 13.09 4.91
CA ARG A 7 16.55 14.35 5.67
C ARG A 7 15.13 14.92 5.62
N ALA A 8 14.45 14.80 4.49
CA ALA A 8 13.03 15.16 4.36
C ALA A 8 12.16 14.31 5.29
N GLN A 9 12.39 13.00 5.33
CA GLN A 9 11.68 12.10 6.24
C GLN A 9 11.99 12.40 7.71
N LEU A 10 13.25 12.67 8.06
CA LEU A 10 13.63 13.06 9.42
C LEU A 10 12.90 14.33 9.88
N PHE A 11 12.86 15.34 9.01
CA PHE A 11 12.13 16.57 9.31
C PHE A 11 10.62 16.32 9.44
N VAL A 12 10.01 15.56 8.52
CA VAL A 12 8.57 15.25 8.59
C VAL A 12 8.23 14.43 9.84
N ASN A 13 9.11 13.52 10.29
CA ASN A 13 8.94 12.79 11.53
C ASN A 13 8.99 13.74 12.74
N TYR A 14 10.00 14.63 12.80
CA TYR A 14 10.08 15.68 13.84
C TYR A 14 8.82 16.53 13.87
N LEU A 15 8.37 17.00 12.71
CA LEU A 15 7.16 17.81 12.56
C LEU A 15 5.91 17.06 13.06
N SER A 16 5.82 15.76 12.79
CA SER A 16 4.69 14.92 13.23
C SER A 16 4.66 14.70 14.74
N VAL A 17 5.82 14.69 15.39
CA VAL A 17 5.95 14.54 16.85
C VAL A 17 5.69 15.86 17.57
N GLU A 18 6.37 16.92 17.16
CA GLU A 18 6.36 18.22 17.85
C GLU A 18 5.15 19.10 17.51
N ASN A 19 4.53 18.89 16.33
CA ASN A 19 3.46 19.76 15.82
C ASN A 19 2.20 18.98 15.42
N LYS A 20 1.93 17.85 16.09
CA LYS A 20 0.85 16.92 15.78
C LYS A 20 -0.52 17.59 15.57
N GLU A 21 -0.84 18.60 16.37
CA GLU A 21 -2.16 19.29 16.33
C GLU A 21 -2.31 20.28 15.16
N LYS A 22 -1.18 20.78 14.61
CA LYS A 22 -1.18 21.74 13.50
C LYS A 22 -0.98 21.08 12.14
N LEU A 23 -0.57 19.82 12.13
CA LEU A 23 -0.23 19.10 10.92
C LEU A 23 -1.48 18.54 10.23
N ASN A 24 -1.77 19.02 9.03
CA ASN A 24 -2.78 18.39 8.18
C ASN A 24 -2.22 17.09 7.56
N HIS A 25 -2.63 15.94 8.09
CA HIS A 25 -2.19 14.62 7.58
C HIS A 25 -2.55 14.36 6.10
N ASN A 26 -3.52 15.08 5.54
CA ASN A 26 -3.82 14.98 4.10
C ASN A 26 -2.74 15.68 3.26
N HIS A 27 -2.12 16.76 3.76
CA HIS A 27 -1.01 17.43 3.07
C HIS A 27 0.23 16.53 2.98
N LEU A 28 0.49 15.67 3.97
CA LEU A 28 1.58 14.70 3.93
C LEU A 28 1.48 13.70 2.76
N LYS A 29 0.29 13.53 2.18
CA LYS A 29 0.07 12.62 1.04
C LYS A 29 0.30 13.32 -0.30
N SER A 30 0.47 14.64 -0.31
CA SER A 30 0.58 15.45 -1.52
C SER A 30 2.01 15.45 -2.07
N GLN A 31 2.16 15.28 -3.39
CA GLN A 31 3.44 15.43 -4.07
C GLN A 31 4.03 16.85 -3.89
N ASN A 32 3.18 17.88 -3.90
CA ASN A 32 3.60 19.27 -3.75
C ASN A 32 4.23 19.53 -2.38
N PHE A 33 3.68 18.92 -1.33
CA PHE A 33 4.24 19.00 0.02
C PHE A 33 5.65 18.41 0.07
N TRP A 34 5.84 17.20 -0.44
CA TRP A 34 7.15 16.55 -0.46
C TRP A 34 8.16 17.29 -1.33
N TYR A 35 7.71 17.89 -2.42
CA TYR A 35 8.53 18.76 -3.24
C TYR A 35 9.04 19.98 -2.44
N ALA A 36 8.15 20.67 -1.73
CA ALA A 36 8.52 21.80 -0.87
C ALA A 36 9.47 21.40 0.27
N VAL A 37 9.22 20.27 0.94
CA VAL A 37 10.12 19.75 1.98
C VAL A 37 11.51 19.42 1.43
N CYS A 38 11.58 18.85 0.21
CA CYS A 38 12.87 18.61 -0.43
C CYS A 38 13.62 19.92 -0.70
N GLN A 39 12.94 20.98 -1.13
CA GLN A 39 13.54 22.30 -1.32
C GLN A 39 14.13 22.84 -0.01
N LEU A 40 13.37 22.77 1.09
CA LEU A 40 13.83 23.19 2.42
C LEU A 40 15.11 22.47 2.85
N VAL A 41 15.12 21.14 2.75
CA VAL A 41 16.28 20.28 3.08
C VAL A 41 17.49 20.59 2.21
N MET A 42 17.29 21.00 0.96
CA MET A 42 18.37 21.42 0.06
C MET A 42 18.85 22.86 0.33
N GLY A 43 18.27 23.55 1.32
CA GLY A 43 18.55 24.95 1.61
C GLY A 43 18.00 25.91 0.55
N GLU A 44 17.07 25.45 -0.28
CA GLU A 44 16.41 26.22 -1.31
C GLU A 44 15.15 26.92 -0.75
N LYS A 45 14.74 28.01 -1.39
CA LYS A 45 13.43 28.63 -1.07
C LYS A 45 12.32 27.79 -1.69
N VAL A 46 11.24 27.58 -0.94
CA VAL A 46 10.03 26.94 -1.49
C VAL A 46 9.50 27.78 -2.64
N THR A 47 9.32 27.16 -3.81
CA THR A 47 8.98 27.88 -5.05
C THR A 47 7.51 28.29 -5.14
N ASN A 48 6.62 27.58 -4.44
CA ASN A 48 5.20 27.94 -4.33
C ASN A 48 4.75 27.81 -2.87
N LYS A 49 4.28 28.93 -2.30
CA LYS A 49 3.82 28.98 -0.90
C LYS A 49 2.55 28.18 -0.67
N ASP A 50 1.80 27.84 -1.71
CA ASP A 50 0.61 27.00 -1.60
C ASP A 50 0.96 25.50 -1.44
N TYR A 51 2.23 25.12 -1.65
CA TYR A 51 2.65 23.73 -1.52
C TYR A 51 2.81 23.28 -0.07
N VAL A 52 3.00 24.24 0.84
CA VAL A 52 3.23 23.94 2.25
C VAL A 52 2.81 25.13 3.12
N ASP A 53 2.17 24.84 4.25
CA ASP A 53 1.77 25.88 5.18
C ASP A 53 2.98 26.59 5.79
N ASN A 54 2.85 27.91 6.04
CA ASN A 54 3.94 28.73 6.59
C ASN A 54 4.54 28.18 7.89
N PHE A 55 3.72 27.51 8.73
CA PHE A 55 4.22 26.93 9.98
C PHE A 55 5.26 25.84 9.74
N VAL A 56 5.19 25.10 8.63
CA VAL A 56 6.16 24.04 8.30
C VAL A 56 7.51 24.65 7.98
N VAL A 57 7.52 25.79 7.28
CA VAL A 57 8.76 26.52 6.98
C VAL A 57 9.40 27.03 8.29
N LEU A 58 8.60 27.58 9.19
CA LEU A 58 9.07 28.02 10.51
C LEU A 58 9.60 26.85 11.35
N ALA A 59 8.85 25.74 11.40
CA ALA A 59 9.29 24.53 12.10
C ALA A 59 10.56 23.94 11.49
N PHE A 60 10.79 24.11 10.19
CA PHE A 60 12.04 23.73 9.55
C PHE A 60 13.21 24.62 9.98
N ASP A 61 13.00 25.93 10.13
CA ASP A 61 14.03 26.85 10.63
C ASP A 61 14.42 26.51 12.08
N ASP A 62 13.45 26.17 12.93
CA ASP A 62 13.69 25.69 14.29
C ASP A 62 14.46 24.36 14.27
N PHE A 63 14.01 23.41 13.45
CA PHE A 63 14.65 22.11 13.29
C PHE A 63 16.09 22.22 12.77
N LYS A 64 16.33 23.11 11.80
CA LYS A 64 17.66 23.41 11.25
C LYS A 64 18.58 24.01 12.31
N THR A 65 18.05 24.83 13.20
CA THR A 65 18.82 25.43 14.30
C THR A 65 19.28 24.34 15.28
N ALA A 66 18.40 23.39 15.60
CA ALA A 66 18.74 22.24 16.44
C ALA A 66 19.66 21.21 15.74
N PHE A 67 19.49 21.02 14.43
CA PHE A 67 20.16 19.98 13.64
C PHE A 67 20.79 20.55 12.38
N GLY A 68 21.87 21.33 12.52
CA GLY A 68 22.50 22.04 11.39
C GLY A 68 22.98 21.16 10.21
N SER A 69 23.19 19.85 10.43
CA SER A 69 23.54 18.89 9.37
C SER A 69 22.37 18.47 8.48
N ILE A 70 21.15 18.96 8.76
CA ILE A 70 19.95 18.69 7.98
C ILE A 70 20.00 19.33 6.59
N ILE A 71 20.79 20.38 6.39
CA ILE A 71 20.91 21.03 5.09
C ILE A 71 21.84 20.22 4.19
N TYR A 72 21.30 19.79 3.05
CA TYR A 72 22.05 19.13 2.00
C TYR A 72 22.59 20.16 1.00
N ASP A 73 23.87 20.48 1.12
CA ASP A 73 24.56 21.36 0.17
C ASP A 73 24.91 20.62 -1.12
N ARG A 74 24.18 20.91 -2.20
CA ARG A 74 24.44 20.36 -3.54
C ARG A 74 25.80 20.75 -4.12
N LYS A 75 26.34 21.93 -3.79
CA LYS A 75 27.63 22.42 -4.32
C LYS A 75 28.81 21.73 -3.66
N ARG A 76 28.72 21.45 -2.36
CA ARG A 76 29.74 20.67 -1.61
C ARG A 76 29.64 19.17 -1.86
N ASN A 77 28.47 18.66 -2.21
CA ASN A 77 28.22 17.26 -2.54
C ASN A 77 28.03 17.09 -4.05
N CYS A 78 29.05 17.46 -4.83
CA CYS A 78 29.03 17.39 -6.29
C CYS A 78 28.76 15.94 -6.73
N ILE A 79 27.63 15.75 -7.42
CA ILE A 79 27.07 14.43 -7.71
C ILE A 79 27.89 13.75 -8.80
N THR A 80 28.65 12.72 -8.42
CA THR A 80 29.29 11.78 -9.35
C THR A 80 28.71 10.38 -9.05
N GLY A 81 27.90 9.83 -9.97
CA GLY A 81 27.47 8.42 -9.95
C GLY A 81 26.23 8.02 -9.13
N HIS A 82 25.37 8.95 -8.67
CA HIS A 82 24.21 8.60 -7.82
C HIS A 82 22.95 8.09 -8.54
N SER A 83 22.84 8.21 -9.87
CA SER A 83 21.71 7.66 -10.62
C SER A 83 21.62 6.16 -10.46
N ASP A 84 22.76 5.47 -10.48
CA ASP A 84 22.82 4.01 -10.52
C ASP A 84 22.49 3.43 -9.15
N SER A 85 23.00 4.05 -8.08
CA SER A 85 22.64 3.69 -6.70
C SER A 85 21.17 3.96 -6.39
N LEU A 86 20.59 5.03 -6.93
CA LEU A 86 19.16 5.32 -6.78
C LEU A 86 18.31 4.35 -7.59
N SER A 87 18.68 4.10 -8.84
CA SER A 87 18.01 3.13 -9.71
C SER A 87 18.02 1.76 -9.04
N ALA A 88 19.16 1.32 -8.52
CA ALA A 88 19.28 0.07 -7.77
C ALA A 88 18.40 0.03 -6.52
N ALA A 89 18.33 1.12 -5.74
CA ALA A 89 17.47 1.19 -4.56
C ALA A 89 15.97 1.17 -4.93
N CYS A 90 15.58 1.90 -5.97
CA CYS A 90 14.19 1.90 -6.48
C CYS A 90 13.79 0.53 -7.02
N VAL A 91 14.67 -0.12 -7.79
CA VAL A 91 14.49 -1.51 -8.25
C VAL A 91 14.36 -2.45 -7.06
N THR A 92 15.25 -2.38 -6.08
CA THR A 92 15.20 -3.22 -4.88
C THR A 92 13.89 -3.04 -4.11
N LEU A 93 13.45 -1.80 -3.93
CA LEU A 93 12.19 -1.49 -3.25
C LEU A 93 11.00 -2.03 -4.05
N ALA A 94 10.94 -1.76 -5.35
CA ALA A 94 9.89 -2.24 -6.24
C ALA A 94 9.81 -3.77 -6.25
N THR A 95 10.95 -4.46 -6.35
CA THR A 95 11.04 -5.92 -6.27
C THR A 95 10.57 -6.43 -4.91
N THR A 96 10.98 -5.80 -3.80
CA THR A 96 10.57 -6.22 -2.46
C THR A 96 9.06 -6.08 -2.27
N TYR A 97 8.48 -4.96 -2.68
CA TYR A 97 7.03 -4.76 -2.64
C TYR A 97 6.29 -5.74 -3.55
N LEU A 98 6.79 -5.98 -4.76
CA LEU A 98 6.20 -6.94 -5.68
C LEU A 98 6.19 -8.34 -5.09
N ASN A 99 7.32 -8.81 -4.57
CA ASN A 99 7.43 -10.11 -3.91
C ASN A 99 6.45 -10.20 -2.74
N HIS A 100 6.38 -9.15 -1.91
CA HIS A 100 5.45 -9.11 -0.79
C HIS A 100 3.99 -9.25 -1.24
N ILE A 101 3.58 -8.53 -2.29
CA ILE A 101 2.24 -8.65 -2.87
C ILE A 101 2.00 -10.08 -3.35
N VAL A 102 2.89 -10.63 -4.18
CA VAL A 102 2.74 -11.97 -4.77
C VAL A 102 2.64 -13.05 -3.70
N GLU A 103 3.54 -13.02 -2.70
CA GLU A 103 3.59 -14.01 -1.62
C GLU A 103 2.38 -13.92 -0.68
N ASN A 104 1.85 -12.72 -0.43
CA ASN A 104 0.79 -12.51 0.57
C ASN A 104 -0.61 -12.38 -0.03
N PHE A 105 -0.75 -12.24 -1.37
CA PHE A 105 -2.03 -12.02 -2.05
C PHE A 105 -3.06 -13.06 -1.64
N LYS A 106 -2.72 -14.35 -1.82
CA LYS A 106 -3.63 -15.47 -1.54
C LYS A 106 -4.08 -15.48 -0.08
N LYS A 107 -3.15 -15.27 0.85
CA LYS A 107 -3.46 -15.21 2.29
C LYS A 107 -4.41 -14.06 2.61
N ARG A 108 -4.19 -12.87 2.03
CA ARG A 108 -5.04 -11.71 2.27
C ARG A 108 -6.43 -11.91 1.69
N PHE A 109 -6.52 -12.44 0.47
CA PHE A 109 -7.78 -12.83 -0.15
C PHE A 109 -8.56 -13.83 0.72
N PHE A 110 -7.87 -14.83 1.29
CA PHE A 110 -8.54 -15.87 2.10
C PHE A 110 -9.12 -15.30 3.38
N CYS A 111 -8.40 -14.37 4.02
CA CYS A 111 -8.91 -13.64 5.18
C CYS A 111 -10.19 -12.86 4.84
N TYR A 112 -10.16 -12.12 3.72
CA TYR A 112 -11.32 -11.39 3.23
C TYR A 112 -12.51 -12.30 2.96
N MET A 113 -12.29 -13.41 2.25
CA MET A 113 -13.34 -14.35 1.91
C MET A 113 -13.94 -15.02 3.14
N TYR A 114 -13.11 -15.33 4.14
CA TYR A 114 -13.58 -15.88 5.40
C TYR A 114 -14.60 -14.96 6.07
N ASN A 115 -14.29 -13.66 6.18
CA ASN A 115 -15.20 -12.68 6.76
C ASN A 115 -16.51 -12.58 5.97
N LYS A 116 -16.43 -12.54 4.64
CA LYS A 116 -17.62 -12.48 3.78
C LYS A 116 -18.48 -13.73 3.80
N LEU A 117 -17.86 -14.90 3.88
CA LEU A 117 -18.60 -16.16 4.00
C LEU A 117 -19.25 -16.30 5.38
N CYS A 118 -18.64 -15.77 6.45
CA CYS A 118 -19.28 -15.69 7.76
C CYS A 118 -20.53 -14.80 7.77
N GLU A 119 -20.60 -13.75 6.94
CA GLU A 119 -21.83 -12.95 6.73
C GLU A 119 -22.94 -13.77 6.03
N ILE A 120 -22.56 -14.69 5.13
CA ILE A 120 -23.51 -15.54 4.39
C ILE A 120 -24.06 -16.68 5.24
N TYR A 121 -23.17 -17.33 6.00
CA TYR A 121 -23.44 -18.59 6.70
C TYR A 121 -23.73 -18.44 8.20
N THR A 122 -23.86 -17.22 8.72
CA THR A 122 -24.00 -16.91 10.16
C THR A 122 -22.86 -17.47 11.03
N LEU A 123 -22.39 -16.69 12.01
CA LEU A 123 -21.40 -17.17 12.98
C LEU A 123 -21.99 -18.29 13.86
N GLY A 124 -21.74 -19.55 13.49
CA GLY A 124 -22.09 -20.71 14.31
C GLY A 124 -22.62 -21.93 13.55
N ASP A 125 -23.13 -21.76 12.33
CA ASP A 125 -23.79 -22.85 11.59
C ASP A 125 -22.80 -23.88 11.04
N TYR A 126 -21.56 -23.45 10.79
CA TYR A 126 -20.52 -24.27 10.21
C TYR A 126 -19.20 -24.17 10.98
N LYS A 127 -18.48 -25.29 11.03
CA LYS A 127 -17.12 -25.32 11.57
C LYS A 127 -16.20 -24.44 10.71
N LYS A 128 -15.28 -23.73 11.36
CA LYS A 128 -14.25 -22.91 10.70
C LYS A 128 -13.55 -23.66 9.56
N SER A 129 -13.19 -24.93 9.76
CA SER A 129 -12.53 -25.76 8.74
C SER A 129 -13.36 -25.91 7.46
N VAL A 130 -14.68 -26.08 7.58
CA VAL A 130 -15.60 -26.26 6.44
C VAL A 130 -15.65 -24.99 5.58
N ILE A 131 -15.62 -23.81 6.22
CA ILE A 131 -15.53 -22.53 5.50
C ILE A 131 -14.18 -22.38 4.81
N TYR A 132 -13.07 -22.84 5.41
CA TYR A 132 -11.78 -22.86 4.71
C TYR A 132 -11.80 -23.81 3.50
N ASP A 133 -12.37 -25.00 3.63
CA ASP A 133 -12.50 -25.93 2.51
C ASP A 133 -13.29 -25.29 1.36
N LEU A 134 -14.36 -24.53 1.64
CA LEU A 134 -15.08 -23.73 0.63
C LEU A 134 -14.18 -22.70 -0.05
N ILE A 135 -13.37 -21.98 0.73
CA ILE A 135 -12.46 -20.96 0.19
C ILE A 135 -11.42 -21.61 -0.72
N HIS A 136 -10.82 -22.71 -0.27
CA HIS A 136 -9.74 -23.41 -0.97
C HIS A 136 -10.25 -24.16 -2.21
N GLU A 137 -11.27 -24.99 -2.08
CA GLU A 137 -11.70 -25.94 -3.12
C GLU A 137 -12.64 -25.33 -4.15
N TYR A 138 -13.40 -24.30 -3.77
CA TYR A 138 -14.40 -23.69 -4.65
C TYR A 138 -14.04 -22.27 -5.03
N VAL A 139 -13.94 -21.38 -4.03
CA VAL A 139 -13.78 -19.93 -4.27
C VAL A 139 -12.45 -19.62 -4.96
N TRP A 140 -11.34 -20.16 -4.46
CA TRP A 140 -10.03 -19.89 -5.03
C TRP A 140 -9.93 -20.44 -6.46
N GLU A 141 -10.40 -21.66 -6.68
CA GLU A 141 -10.44 -22.28 -8.01
C GLU A 141 -11.28 -21.47 -9.00
N LEU A 142 -12.41 -20.90 -8.56
CA LEU A 142 -13.18 -19.97 -9.39
C LEU A 142 -12.39 -18.70 -9.73
N MET A 143 -11.54 -18.20 -8.83
CA MET A 143 -10.76 -16.98 -9.06
C MET A 143 -9.61 -17.19 -10.04
N VAL A 144 -8.98 -18.36 -10.00
CA VAL A 144 -7.82 -18.70 -10.85
C VAL A 144 -8.20 -19.47 -12.13
N ASP A 145 -9.50 -19.58 -12.42
CA ASP A 145 -10.04 -20.35 -13.55
C ASP A 145 -9.59 -21.83 -13.54
N GLY A 146 -9.55 -22.42 -12.34
CA GLY A 146 -9.22 -23.82 -12.07
C GLY A 146 -10.44 -24.75 -12.14
N ASP A 147 -10.43 -25.82 -11.33
CA ASP A 147 -11.49 -26.83 -11.28
C ASP A 147 -12.27 -26.76 -9.95
N PRO A 148 -13.29 -25.89 -9.84
CA PRO A 148 -13.94 -25.59 -8.57
C PRO A 148 -14.82 -26.74 -8.09
N LYS A 149 -14.57 -27.19 -6.86
CA LYS A 149 -15.30 -28.27 -6.20
C LYS A 149 -16.06 -27.74 -5.01
N TRP A 150 -17.37 -27.99 -4.99
CA TRP A 150 -18.19 -27.62 -3.86
C TRP A 150 -17.86 -28.55 -2.68
N PRO A 151 -17.48 -28.02 -1.50
CA PRO A 151 -17.07 -28.84 -0.37
C PRO A 151 -18.23 -29.64 0.20
N LYS A 152 -17.92 -30.78 0.81
CA LYS A 152 -18.91 -31.60 1.53
C LYS A 152 -19.30 -30.91 2.83
N GLY A 153 -20.60 -30.90 3.13
CA GLY A 153 -21.10 -30.36 4.40
C GLY A 153 -21.40 -28.87 4.39
N ILE A 154 -21.51 -28.25 3.20
CA ILE A 154 -22.14 -26.92 3.01
C ILE A 154 -23.38 -27.08 2.14
N ASP A 155 -24.47 -26.41 2.52
CA ASP A 155 -25.71 -26.42 1.77
C ASP A 155 -25.57 -25.88 0.35
N LEU A 156 -26.30 -26.45 -0.60
CA LEU A 156 -26.32 -25.99 -1.99
C LEU A 156 -27.21 -24.74 -2.19
N VAL A 157 -28.04 -24.38 -1.21
CA VAL A 157 -28.99 -23.25 -1.32
C VAL A 157 -28.23 -21.92 -1.35
N SER A 158 -27.16 -21.83 -0.57
CA SER A 158 -26.29 -20.66 -0.45
C SER A 158 -25.30 -20.53 -1.61
N LYS A 159 -25.17 -21.56 -2.48
CA LYS A 159 -24.25 -21.56 -3.62
C LYS A 159 -24.45 -20.37 -4.55
N SER A 160 -25.69 -20.03 -4.88
CA SER A 160 -26.00 -18.89 -5.75
C SER A 160 -25.56 -17.55 -5.15
N ARG A 161 -25.63 -17.39 -3.82
CA ARG A 161 -25.15 -16.19 -3.11
C ARG A 161 -23.62 -16.10 -3.18
N VAL A 162 -22.94 -17.23 -2.96
CA VAL A 162 -21.48 -17.31 -3.09
C VAL A 162 -21.06 -16.98 -4.53
N ASP A 163 -21.70 -17.60 -5.53
CA ASP A 163 -21.40 -17.35 -6.95
C ASP A 163 -21.58 -15.88 -7.32
N THR A 164 -22.67 -15.24 -6.89
CA THR A 164 -22.94 -13.81 -7.14
C THR A 164 -21.86 -12.91 -6.53
N MET A 165 -21.44 -13.21 -5.30
CA MET A 165 -20.36 -12.48 -4.63
C MET A 165 -19.03 -12.61 -5.40
N ILE A 166 -18.65 -13.83 -5.80
CA ILE A 166 -17.42 -14.06 -6.56
C ILE A 166 -17.46 -13.38 -7.92
N GLN A 167 -18.59 -13.44 -8.63
CA GLN A 167 -18.75 -12.74 -9.90
C GLN A 167 -18.63 -11.22 -9.74
N SER A 168 -19.13 -10.65 -8.65
CA SER A 168 -18.92 -9.23 -8.36
C SER A 168 -17.45 -8.90 -8.16
N LEU A 169 -16.70 -9.75 -7.45
CA LEU A 169 -15.27 -9.58 -7.20
C LEU A 169 -14.41 -9.76 -8.46
N LYS A 170 -14.79 -10.70 -9.34
CA LYS A 170 -14.09 -10.93 -10.61
C LYS A 170 -14.16 -9.74 -11.56
N LYS A 171 -15.13 -8.83 -11.43
CA LYS A 171 -15.21 -7.61 -12.26
C LYS A 171 -14.02 -6.68 -12.06
N ASP A 172 -13.45 -6.67 -10.86
CA ASP A 172 -12.29 -5.83 -10.52
C ASP A 172 -10.96 -6.54 -10.84
N LEU A 173 -11.01 -7.80 -11.29
CA LEU A 173 -9.84 -8.55 -11.70
C LEU A 173 -9.60 -8.37 -13.21
N PRO A 174 -8.38 -7.95 -13.61
CA PRO A 174 -8.01 -7.86 -15.02
C PRO A 174 -7.74 -9.25 -15.64
N THR A 175 -7.26 -10.20 -14.83
CA THR A 175 -6.94 -11.58 -15.20
C THR A 175 -6.90 -12.44 -13.93
N SER A 176 -6.69 -13.75 -14.09
CA SER A 176 -6.56 -14.68 -12.96
C SER A 176 -5.38 -14.28 -12.06
N PRO A 177 -5.55 -14.24 -10.73
CA PRO A 177 -4.54 -13.74 -9.80
C PRO A 177 -3.50 -14.83 -9.46
N THR A 178 -2.84 -15.38 -10.47
CA THR A 178 -1.71 -16.30 -10.28
C THR A 178 -0.43 -15.53 -9.92
N PRO A 179 0.56 -16.16 -9.29
CA PRO A 179 1.85 -15.50 -9.01
C PRO A 179 2.49 -14.89 -10.26
N GLU A 180 2.37 -15.57 -11.41
CA GLU A 180 2.88 -15.11 -12.70
C GLU A 180 2.19 -13.82 -13.14
N ASN A 181 0.85 -13.80 -13.12
CA ASN A 181 0.06 -12.64 -13.54
C ASN A 181 0.22 -11.45 -12.58
N LEU A 182 0.25 -11.71 -11.27
CA LEU A 182 0.50 -10.70 -10.23
C LEU A 182 1.88 -10.06 -10.39
N SER A 183 2.89 -10.85 -10.76
CA SER A 183 4.26 -10.37 -11.00
C SER A 183 4.37 -9.57 -12.29
N ALA A 184 3.66 -9.99 -13.34
CA ALA A 184 3.70 -9.37 -14.65
C ALA A 184 3.05 -7.98 -14.69
N THR A 185 1.89 -7.83 -14.04
CA THR A 185 1.11 -6.58 -14.07
C THR A 185 0.56 -6.20 -12.70
N PRO A 186 1.38 -5.96 -11.66
CA PRO A 186 0.91 -5.71 -10.29
C PRO A 186 -0.04 -4.50 -10.20
N GLY A 187 0.20 -3.48 -11.01
CA GLY A 187 -0.62 -2.27 -11.05
C GLY A 187 -2.08 -2.50 -11.46
N SER A 188 -2.35 -3.52 -12.29
CA SER A 188 -3.71 -3.82 -12.72
C SER A 188 -4.56 -4.47 -11.63
N PHE A 189 -3.95 -5.00 -10.57
CA PHE A 189 -4.63 -5.60 -9.43
C PHE A 189 -4.91 -4.60 -8.30
N ILE A 190 -4.49 -3.33 -8.42
CA ILE A 190 -4.68 -2.30 -7.37
C ILE A 190 -6.17 -2.13 -6.97
N PRO A 191 -7.15 -2.05 -7.90
CA PRO A 191 -8.55 -1.95 -7.53
C PRO A 191 -9.03 -3.13 -6.67
N PHE A 192 -8.67 -4.35 -7.08
CA PHE A 192 -9.00 -5.57 -6.33
C PHE A 192 -8.34 -5.61 -4.95
N LEU A 193 -7.06 -5.22 -4.88
CA LEU A 193 -6.34 -5.11 -3.60
C LEU A 193 -7.01 -4.10 -2.68
N ALA A 194 -7.45 -2.94 -3.18
CA ALA A 194 -8.17 -1.96 -2.39
C ALA A 194 -9.47 -2.55 -1.79
N THR A 195 -10.24 -3.32 -2.56
CA THR A 195 -11.46 -4.00 -2.11
C THR A 195 -11.19 -5.06 -1.04
N THR A 196 -10.14 -5.87 -1.20
CA THR A 196 -9.77 -6.90 -0.21
C THR A 196 -9.07 -6.33 1.03
N LEU A 197 -8.55 -5.11 0.95
CA LEU A 197 -7.93 -4.40 2.08
C LEU A 197 -8.94 -3.58 2.89
N SER A 198 -9.99 -3.02 2.27
CA SER A 198 -11.00 -2.15 2.91
C SER A 198 -11.95 -2.85 3.87
N SER A 199 -11.90 -4.18 3.91
CA SER A 199 -12.79 -5.06 4.68
C SER A 199 -12.15 -5.58 5.97
N VAL A 200 -11.04 -4.98 6.38
CA VAL A 200 -10.39 -5.19 7.67
C VAL A 200 -10.47 -3.89 8.47
N GLU A 201 -11.66 -3.64 9.00
CA GLU A 201 -11.89 -2.89 10.24
C GLU A 201 -12.77 -3.74 11.14
#